data_AF-A0A838V1X7-F1
#
_entry.id   AF-A0A838V1X7-F1
#
_cell.length_a   1.000
_cell.length_b   1.000
_cell.length_c   1.000
_cell.angle_alpha   90.00
_cell.angle_beta   90.00
_cell.angle_gamma   90.00
#
_symmetry.space_group_name_H-M   'P 1'
#
loop_
_entity.id
_entity.type
_entity.pdbx_description
1 polymer ?
#
loop_
_entity_poly.entity_id
_entity_poly.type
_entity_poly.pdbx_seq_one_letter_code
_entity_poly.pdbx_strand_id
1 'polypeptide(L)'
;MRGAGLEVAETIVGDPDPYAAVGDVLHCRRFDELIVATLPRGLSTWMKVGLPGRLRRLTELPITRICVDSPARARVSERQLAAVAS
;
A
#
# COMPACT_ATOMS: atom_id res chain seq x y z
N MET A 1 -5.89 10.40 2.50
CA MET A 1 -7.01 9.73 1.81
C MET A 1 -8.32 10.45 2.14
N ARG A 2 -9.01 10.14 3.25
CA ARG A 2 -10.26 10.86 3.61
C ARG A 2 -10.10 12.38 3.78
N GLY A 3 -9.05 12.83 4.47
CA GLY A 3 -8.75 14.27 4.61
C GLY A 3 -8.36 14.99 3.31
N ALA A 4 -8.17 14.25 2.21
CA ALA A 4 -7.95 14.80 0.87
C ALA A 4 -9.23 14.72 0.00
N GLY A 5 -10.38 14.41 0.59
CA GLY A 5 -11.65 14.25 -0.12
C GLY A 5 -11.82 12.90 -0.84
N LEU A 6 -10.89 11.96 -0.65
CA LEU A 6 -11.01 10.61 -1.24
C LEU A 6 -11.87 9.72 -0.34
N GLU A 7 -12.88 9.11 -0.94
CA GLU A 7 -13.63 8.04 -0.28
C GLU A 7 -12.71 6.83 -0.05
N VAL A 8 -12.80 6.24 1.15
CA VAL A 8 -12.02 5.05 1.51
C VAL A 8 -13.01 4.00 1.96
N ALA A 9 -13.23 3.01 1.09
CA ALA A 9 -14.09 1.87 1.38
C ALA A 9 -13.57 1.04 2.55
N GLU A 10 -12.25 0.80 2.61
CA GLU A 10 -11.64 -0.02 3.65
C GLU A 10 -10.15 0.32 3.85
N THR A 11 -9.61 -0.07 5.00
CA THR A 11 -8.16 -0.07 5.27
C THR A 11 -7.80 -1.41 5.91
N ILE A 12 -6.75 -2.05 5.40
CA ILE A 12 -6.32 -3.38 5.82
C ILE A 12 -4.85 -3.30 6.21
N VAL A 13 -4.50 -3.89 7.35
CA VAL A 13 -3.10 -4.15 7.72
C VAL A 13 -2.81 -5.60 7.33
N GLY A 14 -1.94 -5.78 6.34
CA GLY A 14 -1.57 -7.10 5.81
C GLY A 14 -0.22 -7.60 6.32
N ASP A 15 0.31 -8.61 5.61
CA ASP A 15 1.64 -9.18 5.88
C ASP A 15 2.77 -8.12 5.78
N PRO A 16 3.84 -8.24 6.60
CA PRO A 16 5.01 -7.36 6.49
C PRO A 16 5.74 -7.41 5.13
N ASP A 17 5.66 -8.52 4.39
CA ASP A 17 6.05 -8.57 2.97
C ASP A 17 4.89 -8.03 2.11
N PRO A 18 5.07 -6.85 1.48
CA PRO A 18 4.02 -6.26 0.63
C PRO A 18 3.63 -7.14 -0.56
N TYR A 19 4.49 -8.06 -1.01
CA TYR A 19 4.11 -8.99 -2.08
C TYR A 19 3.03 -9.97 -1.61
N ALA A 20 3.20 -10.54 -0.41
CA ALA A 20 2.21 -11.42 0.20
C ALA A 20 0.91 -10.67 0.50
N ALA A 21 1.01 -9.51 1.14
CA ALA A 21 -0.15 -8.68 1.48
C ALA A 21 -1.02 -8.31 0.26
N VAL A 22 -0.40 -7.99 -0.89
CA VAL A 22 -1.14 -7.73 -2.13
C VAL A 22 -1.79 -9.01 -2.67
N GLY A 23 -1.07 -10.14 -2.66
CA GLY A 23 -1.58 -11.43 -3.11
C GLY A 23 -2.84 -11.86 -2.36
N ASP A 24 -2.85 -11.71 -1.04
CA ASP A 24 -3.99 -12.06 -0.18
C ASP A 24 -5.25 -11.29 -0.57
N VAL A 25 -5.14 -9.98 -0.79
CA VAL A 25 -6.29 -9.13 -1.12
C VAL A 25 -6.77 -9.36 -2.54
N LEU A 26 -5.85 -9.57 -3.50
CA LEU A 26 -6.19 -9.91 -4.89
C LEU A 26 -6.85 -11.28 -5.03
N HIS A 27 -6.57 -12.22 -4.12
CA HIS A 27 -7.24 -13.52 -4.11
C HIS A 27 -8.72 -13.39 -3.71
N CYS A 28 -9.02 -12.50 -2.77
CA CYS A 28 -10.37 -12.32 -2.23
C CYS A 28 -11.23 -11.34 -3.03
N ARG A 29 -10.61 -10.40 -3.76
CA ARG A 29 -11.30 -9.24 -4.35
C ARG A 29 -10.71 -8.82 -5.69
N ARG A 30 -11.53 -8.15 -6.50
CA ARG A 30 -11.13 -7.56 -7.78
C ARG A 30 -10.89 -6.06 -7.64
N PHE A 31 -9.92 -5.58 -8.40
CA PHE A 31 -9.53 -4.18 -8.49
C PHE A 31 -9.21 -3.87 -9.94
N ASP A 32 -9.27 -2.60 -10.32
CA ASP A 32 -8.94 -2.15 -11.68
C ASP A 32 -7.49 -1.70 -11.82
N GLU A 33 -6.84 -1.35 -10.70
CA GLU A 33 -5.47 -0.83 -10.67
C GLU A 33 -4.80 -1.07 -9.31
N LEU A 34 -3.47 -1.25 -9.33
CA LEU A 34 -2.65 -1.23 -8.13
C LEU A 34 -1.78 0.04 -8.08
N ILE A 35 -1.99 0.86 -7.04
CA ILE A 35 -1.18 2.07 -6.79
C ILE A 35 -0.17 1.77 -5.67
N VAL A 36 1.12 1.83 -5.99
CA VAL A 36 2.22 1.62 -5.04
C VAL A 36 2.84 2.95 -4.65
N ALA A 37 2.43 3.48 -3.50
CA ALA A 37 3.06 4.64 -2.87
C ALA A 37 4.30 4.20 -2.07
N THR A 38 5.47 4.73 -2.42
CA THR A 38 6.75 4.31 -1.83
C THR A 38 7.72 5.48 -1.69
N LEU A 39 8.71 5.33 -0.80
CA LEU A 39 9.89 6.18 -0.76
C LEU A 39 10.75 6.04 -2.04
N PRO A 40 11.66 7.00 -2.31
CA PRO A 40 12.67 6.88 -3.36
C PRO A 40 13.45 5.57 -3.28
N ARG A 41 13.91 5.09 -4.43
CA ARG A 41 14.57 3.77 -4.54
C ARG A 41 15.80 3.62 -3.64
N GLY A 42 16.54 4.70 -3.39
CA GLY A 42 17.68 4.69 -2.45
C GLY A 42 17.28 4.41 -0.99
N LEU A 43 16.04 4.71 -0.62
CA LEU A 43 15.52 4.61 0.75
C LEU A 43 14.56 3.43 0.93
N SER A 44 13.78 3.09 -0.08
CA SER A 44 12.80 2.00 -0.01
C SER A 44 13.43 0.62 -0.21
N THR A 45 13.45 -0.20 0.85
CA THR A 45 13.90 -1.61 0.78
C THR A 45 13.09 -2.41 -0.24
N TRP A 46 11.77 -2.17 -0.33
CA TRP A 46 10.90 -2.85 -1.31
C TRP A 46 11.29 -2.56 -2.75
N MET A 47 11.71 -1.32 -3.03
CA MET A 47 12.18 -0.94 -4.37
C MET A 47 13.58 -1.51 -4.66
N LYS A 48 14.44 -1.65 -3.65
CA LYS A 48 15.75 -2.31 -3.80
C LYS A 48 15.60 -3.78 -4.18
N VAL A 49 14.64 -4.48 -3.57
CA VAL A 49 14.35 -5.90 -3.86
C VAL A 49 13.42 -6.11 -5.06
N GLY A 50 13.15 -5.06 -5.84
CA GLY A 50 12.41 -5.19 -7.11
C GLY A 50 10.92 -5.51 -6.97
N LEU A 51 10.26 -5.08 -5.89
CA LEU A 51 8.83 -5.33 -5.66
C LEU A 51 7.94 -5.03 -6.88
N PRO A 52 8.04 -3.89 -7.59
CA PRO A 52 7.15 -3.61 -8.72
C PRO A 52 7.26 -4.65 -9.83
N GLY A 53 8.46 -5.17 -10.08
CA GLY A 53 8.68 -6.22 -11.07
C GLY A 53 8.06 -7.55 -10.64
N ARG A 54 8.10 -7.87 -9.35
CA ARG A 54 7.41 -9.04 -8.79
C ARG A 54 5.88 -8.88 -8.93
N LEU A 55 5.33 -7.72 -8.57
CA LEU A 55 3.89 -7.47 -8.66
C LEU A 55 3.36 -7.53 -10.10
N ARG A 56 4.13 -7.04 -11.09
CA ARG A 56 3.78 -7.18 -12.52
C ARG A 56 3.71 -8.63 -13.00
N ARG A 57 4.37 -9.57 -12.30
CA ARG A 57 4.27 -11.01 -12.59
C ARG A 57 3.12 -11.68 -11.85
N LEU A 58 2.67 -11.08 -10.74
CA LEU A 58 1.58 -11.58 -9.92
C LEU A 58 0.20 -11.29 -10.52
N THR A 59 0.06 -10.14 -11.20
CA THR A 59 -1.23 -9.67 -11.69
C THR A 59 -1.09 -8.95 -13.02
N GLU A 60 -2.16 -8.97 -13.82
CA GLU A 60 -2.28 -8.24 -15.09
C GLU A 60 -2.75 -6.79 -14.89
N LEU A 61 -3.10 -6.40 -13.66
CA LEU A 61 -3.58 -5.05 -13.37
C LEU A 61 -2.51 -3.99 -13.73
N PRO A 62 -2.91 -2.83 -14.27
CA PRO A 62 -2.07 -1.66 -14.34
C PRO A 62 -1.44 -1.36 -12.98
N ILE A 63 -0.14 -1.05 -12.98
CA ILE A 63 0.60 -0.70 -11.76
C ILE A 63 1.18 0.70 -11.91
N THR A 64 0.69 1.62 -11.09
CA THR A 64 1.20 2.99 -10.96
C THR A 64 2.07 3.10 -9.72
N ARG A 65 3.30 3.58 -9.89
CA ARG A 65 4.21 3.83 -8.76
C ARG A 65 4.25 5.32 -8.45
N ILE A 66 3.91 5.68 -7.22
CA ILE A 66 4.03 7.04 -6.70
C ILE A 66 5.24 7.11 -5.78
N CYS A 67 6.19 7.99 -6.09
CA CYS A 67 7.36 8.24 -5.27
C CYS A 67 7.08 9.43 -4.35
N VAL A 68 7.34 9.27 -3.05
CA VAL A 68 7.09 10.33 -2.06
C VAL A 68 8.42 10.66 -1.35
N ASP A 69 8.91 11.88 -1.56
CA ASP A 69 10.25 12.29 -1.11
C ASP A 69 10.33 12.63 0.39
N SER A 70 9.17 12.83 1.03
CA SER A 70 9.07 13.02 2.48
C SER A 70 7.83 12.29 3.00
N PRO A 71 7.95 11.27 3.86
CA PRO A 71 6.78 10.74 4.53
C PRO A 71 6.26 11.83 5.47
N ALA A 72 5.04 12.30 5.25
CA ALA A 72 4.33 13.05 6.28
C ALA A 72 4.27 12.15 7.53
N ARG A 73 5.06 12.49 8.55
CA ARG A 73 5.15 11.69 9.77
C ARG A 73 3.90 11.93 10.60
N ALA A 74 2.79 11.32 10.20
CA ALA A 74 1.59 11.30 11.00
C ALA A 74 1.82 10.35 12.18
N ARG A 75 1.90 10.89 13.39
CA ARG A 75 1.81 10.07 14.61
C ARG A 75 0.39 9.53 14.68
N VAL A 76 0.22 8.21 14.65
CA VAL A 76 -1.06 7.59 14.96
C VAL A 76 -1.27 7.74 16.46
N SER A 77 -2.33 8.44 16.87
CA SER A 77 -2.70 8.52 18.28
C SER A 77 -3.36 7.20 18.75
N GLU A 78 -3.20 6.82 20.02
CA GLU A 78 -3.84 5.61 20.59
C GLU A 78 -5.36 5.56 20.33
N ARG A 79 -6.02 6.72 20.30
CA ARG A 79 -7.46 6.82 19.99
C ARG A 79 -7.80 6.35 18.56
N GLN A 80 -6.90 6.55 17.61
CA GLN A 80 -7.09 6.08 16.23
C GLN A 80 -6.82 4.59 16.10
N LEU A 81 -6.03 3.99 16.98
CA LEU A 81 -5.80 2.55 17.01
C LEU A 81 -7.02 1.80 17.55
N ALA A 82 -7.67 2.35 18.58
CA ALA A 82 -8.88 1.76 19.18
C ALA A 82 -10.09 1.73 18.24
N ALA A 83 -10.21 2.73 17.34
CA ALA A 83 -11.35 2.85 16.43
C ALA A 83 -11.32 1.89 15.21
N VAL A 84 -10.21 1.18 14.98
CA VAL A 84 -10.09 0.17 13.90
C VAL A 84 -10.37 -1.24 14.43
N ALA A 85 -10.38 -1.42 15.75
CA ALA A 85 -10.61 -2.69 16.43
C ALA A 85 -12.06 -2.87 16.93
N SER A 86 -13.00 -2.03 16.48
CA SER A 86 -14.43 -2.06 16.82
C SER A 86 -15.25 -2.09 15.54
#